data_AF-A0A6H1Z954-F1
#
_entry.id   AF-A0A6H1Z954-F1
#
_cell.length_a   1.000
_cell.length_b   1.000
_cell.length_c   1.000
_cell.angle_alpha   90.00
_cell.angle_beta   90.00
_cell.angle_gamma   90.00
#
_symmetry.space_group_name_H-M   'P 1'
#
loop_
_entity.id
_entity.type
_entity.pdbx_description
1 polymer ?
#
loop_
_entity_poly.entity_id
_entity_poly.type
_entity_poly.pdbx_seq_one_letter_code
_entity_poly.pdbx_strand_id
1 'polypeptide(L)'
;MAIQTMVLDPNAQSYTDDEIVGKVNSASAQITRASSVAAAARPLADAEVTSVKLDSGVAKANLDSMSDTARGYVKTSPTTGQFKVVSVERNADGKLQASYDDVAV
;
A
#
# COMPACT_ATOMS: atom_id res chain seq x y z
N MET A 1 23.25 50.09 -2.27
CA MET A 1 23.26 48.69 -2.73
C MET A 1 24.29 47.95 -1.90
N ALA A 2 23.86 47.03 -1.02
CA ALA A 2 24.79 46.18 -0.30
C ALA A 2 25.20 45.02 -1.20
N ILE A 3 26.51 44.75 -1.31
CA ILE A 3 27.01 43.56 -1.98
C ILE A 3 26.73 42.39 -1.02
N GLN A 4 25.86 41.48 -1.43
CA GLN A 4 25.65 40.23 -0.71
C GLN A 4 26.85 39.32 -0.97
N THR A 5 27.65 39.05 0.05
CA THR A 5 28.76 38.10 -0.04
C THR A 5 28.24 36.68 0.12
N MET A 6 28.40 35.87 -0.94
CA MET A 6 28.18 34.42 -0.90
C MET A 6 29.50 33.75 -0.54
N VAL A 7 29.53 33.03 0.59
CA VAL A 7 30.66 32.18 0.95
C VAL A 7 30.35 30.77 0.46
N LEU A 8 31.11 30.31 -0.54
CA LEU A 8 31.13 28.90 -0.92
C LEU A 8 32.05 28.15 0.05
N ASP A 9 31.65 26.96 0.47
CA ASP A 9 32.49 26.12 1.33
C ASP A 9 33.76 25.73 0.58
N PRO A 10 34.96 26.17 1.03
CA PRO A 10 36.22 25.85 0.36
C PRO A 10 36.61 24.38 0.52
N ASN A 11 35.96 23.62 1.42
CA ASN A 11 36.20 22.20 1.64
C ASN A 11 35.15 21.30 0.98
N ALA A 12 34.31 21.85 0.10
CA ALA A 12 33.31 21.08 -0.61
C ALA A 12 33.97 19.98 -1.45
N GLN A 13 33.66 18.73 -1.12
CA GLN A 13 34.16 17.57 -1.85
C GLN A 13 33.45 17.46 -3.21
N SER A 14 34.23 17.26 -4.28
CA SER A 14 33.68 16.94 -5.60
C SER A 14 33.22 15.49 -5.61
N TYR A 15 32.02 15.25 -6.12
CA TYR A 15 31.45 13.91 -6.29
C TYR A 15 31.16 13.67 -7.77
N THR A 16 31.35 12.44 -8.21
CA THR A 16 30.80 11.96 -9.48
C THR A 16 29.28 11.85 -9.41
N ASP A 17 28.63 11.80 -10.57
CA ASP A 17 27.18 11.66 -10.65
C ASP A 17 26.68 10.42 -9.89
N ASP A 18 27.38 9.29 -10.02
CA ASP A 18 27.03 8.03 -9.33
C ASP A 18 27.20 8.12 -7.81
N GLU A 19 28.22 8.83 -7.31
CA GLU A 19 28.42 9.07 -5.87
C GLU A 19 27.31 9.96 -5.29
N ILE A 20 26.84 10.94 -6.05
CA ILE A 20 25.70 11.78 -5.66
C ILE A 20 24.44 10.92 -5.56
N VAL A 21 24.16 10.08 -6.56
CA VAL A 21 23.01 9.16 -6.57
C VAL A 21 23.09 8.18 -5.39
N GLY A 22 24.26 7.59 -5.14
CA GLY A 22 24.48 6.69 -4.00
C GLY A 22 24.21 7.38 -2.66
N LYS A 23 24.74 8.59 -2.46
CA LYS A 23 24.53 9.37 -1.24
C LYS A 23 23.06 9.74 -1.02
N VAL A 24 22.36 10.18 -2.08
CA VAL A 24 20.92 10.46 -2.08
C VAL A 24 20.14 9.21 -1.63
N ASN A 25 20.40 8.07 -2.24
CA ASN A 25 19.68 6.83 -1.92
C ASN A 25 19.98 6.29 -0.52
N SER A 26 21.17 6.57 0.02
CA SER A 26 21.60 6.13 1.36
C SER A 26 21.26 7.12 2.50
N ALA A 27 20.71 8.29 2.19
CA ALA A 27 20.44 9.33 3.17
C ALA A 27 19.34 8.89 4.15
N SER A 28 19.67 8.81 5.45
CA SER A 28 18.73 8.44 6.52
C SER A 28 17.90 9.62 7.03
N ALA A 29 18.44 10.83 6.97
CA ALA A 29 17.63 12.03 7.04
C ALA A 29 16.82 12.11 5.74
N GLN A 30 15.50 12.34 5.83
CA GLN A 30 14.71 12.64 4.64
C GLN A 30 15.47 13.72 3.86
N ILE A 31 15.84 13.43 2.61
CA ILE A 31 16.15 14.49 1.69
C ILE A 31 14.87 15.29 1.65
N THR A 32 14.89 16.50 2.18
CA THR A 32 13.71 17.38 2.26
C THR A 32 13.05 17.59 0.90
N ARG A 33 13.70 17.15 -0.20
CA ARG A 33 13.17 17.08 -1.57
C ARG A 33 12.12 16.00 -1.85
N ALA A 34 12.14 14.85 -1.17
CA ALA A 34 11.07 13.85 -1.35
C ALA A 34 9.72 14.37 -0.83
N SER A 35 9.77 15.30 0.14
CA SER A 35 8.62 15.99 0.72
C SER A 35 8.56 17.48 0.35
N SER A 36 9.45 17.99 -0.53
CA SER A 36 9.57 19.45 -0.81
C SER A 36 8.40 20.00 -1.60
N VAL A 37 7.60 19.12 -2.19
CA VAL A 37 6.37 19.47 -2.89
C VAL A 37 5.22 19.06 -1.98
N ALA A 38 4.49 20.06 -1.49
CA ALA A 38 3.25 19.84 -0.75
C ALA A 38 2.37 18.86 -1.53
N ALA A 39 1.66 17.96 -0.84
CA ALA A 39 0.86 16.92 -1.49
C ALA A 39 -0.03 17.50 -2.61
N ALA A 40 -0.70 18.64 -2.36
CA ALA A 40 -1.56 19.33 -3.33
C ALA A 40 -0.85 19.81 -4.62
N ALA A 41 0.48 19.94 -4.63
CA ALA A 41 1.27 20.35 -5.79
C ALA A 41 1.86 19.17 -6.57
N ARG A 42 1.59 17.92 -6.15
CA ARG A 42 2.01 16.71 -6.88
C ARG A 42 0.92 16.36 -7.91
N PRO A 43 1.27 16.13 -9.20
CA PRO A 43 0.30 15.75 -10.22
C PRO A 43 -0.50 14.46 -9.94
N LEU A 44 -0.05 13.64 -9.00
CA LEU A 44 -0.65 12.36 -8.62
C LEU A 44 -1.02 12.28 -7.13
N ALA A 45 -1.22 13.41 -6.45
CA ALA A 45 -1.49 13.45 -5.01
C ALA A 45 -2.54 12.42 -4.53
N ASP A 46 -3.64 12.31 -5.27
CA ASP A 46 -4.75 11.40 -4.93
C ASP A 46 -4.43 9.92 -5.27
N ALA A 47 -3.60 9.71 -6.30
CA ALA A 47 -3.16 8.40 -6.76
C ALA A 47 -1.92 7.89 -6.00
N GLU A 48 -1.33 8.70 -5.12
CA GLU A 48 -0.12 8.34 -4.41
C GLU A 48 -0.36 7.15 -3.47
N VAL A 49 0.54 6.18 -3.53
CA VAL A 49 0.55 5.04 -2.62
C VAL A 49 1.19 5.50 -1.32
N THR A 50 0.36 5.76 -0.31
CA THR A 50 0.80 6.11 1.03
C THR A 50 1.13 4.86 1.84
N SER A 51 1.85 5.01 2.97
CA SER A 51 2.04 3.92 3.94
C SER A 51 0.70 3.30 4.36
N VAL A 52 -0.34 4.13 4.53
CA VAL A 52 -1.71 3.67 4.83
C VAL A 52 -2.25 2.73 3.76
N LYS A 53 -1.99 2.96 2.46
CA LYS A 53 -2.44 2.05 1.40
C LYS A 53 -1.63 0.75 1.35
N LEU A 54 -0.43 0.72 1.95
CA LEU A 54 0.45 -0.43 2.05
C LEU A 54 0.34 -1.18 3.39
N ASP A 55 -0.43 -0.66 4.34
CA ASP A 55 -0.60 -1.28 5.65
C ASP A 55 -1.20 -2.69 5.50
N SER A 56 -0.71 -3.60 6.34
CA SER A 56 -1.17 -4.99 6.34
C SER A 56 -2.68 -5.05 6.58
N GLY A 57 -3.38 -5.81 5.74
CA GLY A 57 -4.83 -5.96 5.81
C GLY A 57 -5.62 -4.92 5.04
N VAL A 58 -5.03 -3.83 4.54
CA VAL A 58 -5.77 -2.81 3.77
C VAL A 58 -6.27 -3.35 2.44
N ALA A 59 -5.47 -4.17 1.74
CA ALA A 59 -5.94 -4.87 0.54
C ALA A 59 -7.16 -5.75 0.84
N LYS A 60 -7.15 -6.47 1.97
CA LYS A 60 -8.26 -7.30 2.42
C LYS A 60 -9.48 -6.47 2.82
N ALA A 61 -9.30 -5.35 3.52
CA ALA A 61 -10.37 -4.44 3.91
C ALA A 61 -11.05 -3.79 2.70
N ASN A 62 -10.24 -3.36 1.71
CA ASN A 62 -10.74 -2.82 0.45
C ASN A 62 -11.55 -3.84 -0.33
N LEU A 63 -11.09 -5.09 -0.34
CA LEU A 63 -11.91 -6.16 -0.88
C LEU A 63 -13.19 -6.22 -0.04
N ASP A 64 -13.10 -6.43 1.28
CA ASP A 64 -14.23 -6.66 2.21
C ASP A 64 -15.32 -5.57 2.20
N SER A 65 -15.00 -4.35 1.78
CA SER A 65 -15.98 -3.26 1.63
C SER A 65 -16.75 -3.28 0.29
N MET A 66 -16.29 -4.01 -0.72
CA MET A 66 -16.99 -4.17 -2.00
C MET A 66 -18.20 -5.10 -1.85
N SER A 67 -19.25 -4.85 -2.62
CA SER A 67 -20.36 -5.80 -2.77
C SER A 67 -19.91 -7.08 -3.49
N ASP A 68 -20.61 -8.19 -3.26
CA ASP A 68 -20.32 -9.48 -3.91
C ASP A 68 -20.36 -9.36 -5.45
N THR A 69 -21.28 -8.56 -5.99
CA THR A 69 -21.38 -8.32 -7.43
C THR A 69 -20.15 -7.59 -7.98
N ALA A 70 -19.64 -6.58 -7.28
CA ALA A 70 -18.46 -5.84 -7.71
C ALA A 70 -17.18 -6.67 -7.56
N ARG A 71 -17.14 -7.53 -6.53
CA ARG A 71 -16.03 -8.44 -6.23
C ARG A 71 -15.98 -9.66 -7.17
N GLY A 72 -17.12 -10.10 -7.69
CA GLY A 72 -17.23 -11.27 -8.58
C GLY A 72 -17.35 -12.62 -7.86
N TYR A 73 -17.42 -12.65 -6.53
CA TYR A 73 -17.63 -13.86 -5.75
C TYR A 73 -18.38 -13.55 -4.44
N VAL A 74 -19.03 -14.56 -3.88
CA VAL A 74 -19.71 -14.48 -2.57
C VAL A 74 -18.72 -14.79 -1.47
N LYS A 75 -18.60 -13.90 -0.48
CA LYS A 75 -17.77 -14.12 0.71
C LYS A 75 -18.64 -14.59 1.88
N THR A 76 -18.33 -15.75 2.44
CA THR A 76 -18.91 -16.18 3.71
C THR A 76 -18.12 -15.59 4.88
N SER A 77 -18.82 -15.11 5.92
CA SER A 77 -18.21 -14.53 7.13
C SER A 77 -18.86 -15.15 8.36
N PRO A 78 -18.58 -16.44 8.65
CA PRO A 78 -19.13 -17.12 9.81
C PRO A 78 -18.73 -16.39 11.10
N THR A 79 -19.67 -16.33 12.04
CA THR A 79 -19.54 -15.72 13.36
C THR A 79 -19.60 -16.80 14.44
N THR A 80 -19.48 -16.43 15.72
CA THR A 80 -19.41 -17.38 16.84
C THR A 80 -20.51 -18.44 16.79
N GLY A 81 -20.09 -19.70 16.85
CA GLY A 81 -20.99 -20.86 16.76
C GLY A 81 -21.42 -21.25 15.35
N GLN A 82 -20.88 -20.60 14.31
CA GLN A 82 -21.06 -20.96 12.90
C GLN A 82 -19.78 -21.62 12.36
N PHE A 83 -19.94 -22.47 11.34
CA PHE A 83 -18.84 -23.19 10.72
C PHE A 83 -18.42 -22.54 9.40
N LYS A 84 -17.11 -22.56 9.10
CA LYS A 84 -16.58 -22.05 7.84
C LYS A 84 -16.95 -22.97 6.69
N VAL A 85 -17.33 -22.39 5.54
CA VAL A 85 -17.51 -23.16 4.30
C VAL A 85 -16.13 -23.46 3.73
N VAL A 86 -15.84 -24.73 3.49
CA VAL A 86 -14.55 -25.22 2.97
C VAL A 86 -14.63 -25.47 1.47
N SER A 87 -15.77 -25.96 0.97
CA SER A 87 -16.00 -26.16 -0.46
C SER A 87 -17.47 -26.03 -0.82
N VAL A 88 -17.74 -25.70 -2.08
CA VAL A 88 -19.07 -25.71 -2.69
C VAL A 88 -18.97 -26.46 -4.01
N GLU A 89 -19.83 -27.45 -4.21
CA GLU A 89 -19.84 -28.31 -5.39
C GLU A 89 -21.24 -28.56 -5.92
N ARG A 90 -21.32 -29.03 -7.17
CA ARG A 90 -22.57 -29.48 -7.79
C ARG A 90 -22.65 -31.00 -7.66
N ASN A 91 -23.76 -31.48 -7.10
CA ASN A 91 -24.03 -32.90 -7.03
C ASN A 91 -24.51 -33.46 -8.37
N ALA A 92 -24.54 -34.78 -8.47
CA ALA A 92 -25.04 -35.49 -9.64
C ALA A 92 -26.53 -35.16 -9.96
N ASP A 93 -27.30 -34.72 -8.95
CA ASP A 93 -28.68 -34.25 -9.13
C ASP A 93 -28.78 -32.75 -9.49
N GLY A 94 -27.64 -32.08 -9.71
CA GLY A 94 -27.54 -30.67 -10.09
C GLY A 94 -27.68 -29.69 -8.93
N LYS A 95 -27.92 -30.15 -7.69
CA LYS A 95 -28.02 -29.28 -6.51
C LYS A 95 -26.65 -28.83 -6.03
N LEU A 96 -26.62 -27.69 -5.34
CA LEU A 96 -25.42 -27.22 -4.66
C LEU A 96 -25.29 -27.93 -3.31
N GLN A 97 -24.08 -28.40 -3.03
CA GLN A 97 -23.68 -28.93 -1.74
C GLN A 97 -22.52 -28.09 -1.21
N ALA A 98 -22.56 -27.76 0.08
CA ALA A 98 -21.47 -27.09 0.77
C ALA A 98 -20.89 -28.03 1.84
N SER A 99 -19.56 -28.09 1.91
CA SER A 99 -18.85 -28.75 3.00
C SER A 99 -18.35 -27.72 3.99
N TYR A 100 -18.41 -28.06 5.28
CA TYR A 100 -18.05 -27.17 6.37
C TYR A 100 -16.83 -27.69 7.13
N ASP A 101 -16.14 -26.77 7.78
CA ASP A 101 -15.09 -27.03 8.76
C ASP A 101 -15.69 -27.82 9.94
N ASP A 102 -14.88 -28.64 10.62
CA ASP A 102 -15.30 -29.40 11.80
C ASP A 102 -15.17 -28.59 13.10
N VAL A 103 -14.59 -27.38 13.02
CA VAL A 103 -14.48 -26.42 14.12
C VAL A 103 -15.30 -25.17 13.85
N ALA A 104 -16.18 -24.82 14.80
CA ALA A 104 -16.92 -23.57 14.76
C ALA A 104 -15.98 -22.37 15.04
N VAL A 105 -16.32 -21.21 14.47
CA VAL A 105 -15.68 -19.92 14.79
C VAL A 105 -15.95 -19.52 16.23
#